data_AF-A0A926D6K6-F1
#
_entry.id   AF-A0A926D6K6-F1
#
_cell.length_a   1.000
_cell.length_b   1.000
_cell.length_c   1.000
_cell.angle_alpha   90.00
_cell.angle_beta   90.00
_cell.angle_gamma   90.00
#
_symmetry.space_group_name_H-M   'P 1'
#
loop_
_entity.id
_entity.type
_entity.pdbx_description
1 polymer ?
#
loop_
_entity_poly.entity_id
_entity_poly.type
_entity_poly.pdbx_seq_one_letter_code
_entity_poly.pdbx_strand_id
1 'polypeptide(L)'
;MNKSTAGFCNAIEALGQALERADAVVVGAGSGLSSSAGLTYSGPRFEAHFADFIAKYHFRDMYTAGFYPYASPVEYWAYWSRHIYYNRYDLTPGRVYFDLLKLVRDRDYFVITTNVDHQFQLAGFDKARLFYTQGDYGLWQCSLPCHKKTYDNEKTVRRMVAEQRNRRIPTELIPRCPVCGRPMTMNLRSDSTFVEDEGWHRAHKRYEDFLKRHEGLSILYLELGVGSNTPVIIKYPFWLWTWQNPKATYACINLTDAAAPREILPQSIRIEGDIGEAIASLIP
;
A
#
# COMPACT_ATOMS: atom_id res chain seq x y z
N MET A 1 10.84 34.63 5.74
CA MET A 1 10.67 33.16 5.73
C MET A 1 9.67 32.81 6.81
N ASN A 2 8.54 32.18 6.46
CA ASN A 2 7.50 31.83 7.43
C ASN A 2 7.95 30.65 8.30
N LYS A 3 7.55 30.62 9.58
CA LYS A 3 7.88 29.56 10.54
C LYS A 3 7.58 28.13 10.03
N SER A 4 6.57 27.98 9.17
CA SER A 4 6.20 26.71 8.53
C SER A 4 7.26 26.19 7.56
N THR A 5 7.88 27.06 6.75
CA THR A 5 8.93 26.66 5.79
C THR A 5 10.22 26.26 6.52
N ALA A 6 10.59 26.99 7.58
CA ALA A 6 11.78 26.66 8.38
C ALA A 6 11.61 25.32 9.13
N GLY A 7 10.43 25.04 9.68
CA GLY A 7 10.13 23.77 10.35
C GLY A 7 10.21 22.58 9.39
N PHE A 8 9.68 22.72 8.18
CA PHE A 8 9.79 21.71 7.13
C PHE A 8 11.26 21.44 6.73
N CYS A 9 12.04 22.49 6.44
CA CYS A 9 13.45 22.33 6.06
C CYS A 9 14.27 21.62 7.15
N ASN A 10 14.07 22.00 8.43
CA ASN A 10 14.76 21.36 9.54
C ASN A 10 14.40 19.88 9.67
N ALA A 11 13.14 19.50 9.44
CA ALA A 11 12.70 18.12 9.50
C ALA A 11 13.22 17.28 8.33
N ILE A 12 13.31 17.88 7.12
CA ILE A 12 13.95 17.26 5.95
C ILE A 12 15.44 17.03 6.21
N GLU A 13 16.15 18.02 6.74
CA GLU A 13 17.57 17.87 7.09
C GLU A 13 17.77 16.77 8.15
N ALA A 14 16.94 16.77 9.20
CA ALA A 14 16.98 15.73 10.23
C ALA A 14 16.72 14.34 9.65
N LEU A 15 15.80 14.21 8.69
CA LEU A 15 15.52 12.94 8.02
C LEU A 15 16.70 12.50 7.14
N GLY A 16 17.33 13.42 6.40
CA GLY A 16 18.56 13.15 5.66
C GLY A 16 19.66 12.61 6.56
N GLN A 17 19.91 13.28 7.69
CA GLN A 17 20.89 12.82 8.68
C GLN A 17 20.54 11.45 9.29
N ALA A 18 19.26 11.18 9.56
CA ALA A 18 18.81 9.89 10.05
C ALA A 18 19.03 8.77 9.02
N LEU A 19 18.79 9.05 7.74
CA LEU A 19 19.05 8.13 6.64
C LEU A 19 20.53 7.83 6.42
N GLU A 20 21.43 8.77 6.73
CA GLU A 20 22.88 8.58 6.65
C GLU A 20 23.44 7.80 7.83
N ARG A 21 22.87 7.98 9.03
CA ARG A 21 23.38 7.37 10.27
C ARG A 21 22.80 5.98 10.57
N ALA A 22 21.65 5.65 10.01
CA ALA A 22 21.00 4.37 10.29
C ALA A 22 21.79 3.20 9.70
N ASP A 23 21.97 2.16 10.51
CA ASP A 23 22.52 0.87 10.08
C ASP A 23 21.54 0.15 9.12
N ALA A 24 20.22 0.39 9.31
CA ALA A 24 19.17 -0.16 8.46
C ALA A 24 17.91 0.72 8.41
N VAL A 25 17.14 0.60 7.33
CA VAL A 25 15.88 1.33 7.12
C VAL A 25 14.71 0.35 6.96
N VAL A 26 13.68 0.50 7.78
CA VAL A 26 12.40 -0.19 7.59
C VAL A 26 11.38 0.82 7.07
N VAL A 27 10.98 0.64 5.81
CA VAL A 27 9.96 1.49 5.18
C VAL A 27 8.58 0.88 5.41
N GLY A 28 7.70 1.63 6.03
CA GLY A 28 6.31 1.30 6.24
C GLY A 28 5.42 2.19 5.38
N ALA A 29 4.76 1.64 4.36
CA ALA A 29 3.99 2.44 3.41
C ALA A 29 2.49 2.11 3.41
N GLY A 30 1.67 3.15 3.48
CA GLY A 30 0.22 3.10 3.34
C GLY A 30 -0.31 3.83 2.10
N SER A 31 -1.63 3.99 2.03
CA SER A 31 -2.31 4.53 0.84
C SER A 31 -1.98 6.00 0.58
N GLY A 32 -1.47 6.73 1.57
CA GLY A 32 -0.99 8.10 1.38
C GLY A 32 0.19 8.17 0.40
N LEU A 33 1.09 7.17 0.39
CA LEU A 33 2.19 7.10 -0.58
C LEU A 33 1.67 6.98 -2.02
N SER A 34 0.67 6.13 -2.25
CA SER A 34 0.02 6.00 -3.56
C SER A 34 -0.81 7.22 -3.93
N SER A 35 -1.45 7.87 -2.96
CA SER A 35 -2.15 9.15 -3.20
C SER A 35 -1.17 10.24 -3.66
N SER A 36 0.01 10.33 -3.06
CA SER A 36 1.08 11.23 -3.48
C SER A 36 1.62 10.90 -4.89
N ALA A 37 1.54 9.63 -5.30
CA ALA A 37 1.79 9.20 -6.67
C ALA A 37 0.65 9.51 -7.67
N GLY A 38 -0.42 10.18 -7.24
CA GLY A 38 -1.61 10.49 -8.05
C GLY A 38 -2.67 9.39 -8.08
N LEU A 39 -2.50 8.31 -7.32
CA LEU A 39 -3.46 7.20 -7.22
C LEU A 39 -4.51 7.46 -6.15
N THR A 40 -5.20 8.59 -6.26
CA THR A 40 -6.28 8.95 -5.32
C THR A 40 -7.49 8.03 -5.50
N TYR A 41 -8.15 7.70 -4.39
CA TYR A 41 -9.34 6.85 -4.38
C TYR A 41 -10.65 7.66 -4.43
N SER A 42 -10.57 8.98 -4.33
CA SER A 42 -11.70 9.90 -4.42
C SER A 42 -11.36 11.07 -5.35
N GLY A 43 -12.36 11.90 -5.63
CA GLY A 43 -12.22 13.09 -6.46
C GLY A 43 -12.10 12.79 -7.96
N PRO A 44 -11.43 13.65 -8.74
CA PRO A 44 -11.49 13.63 -10.20
C PRO A 44 -11.11 12.30 -10.84
N ARG A 45 -10.10 11.59 -10.30
CA ARG A 45 -9.69 10.26 -10.80
C ARG A 45 -10.81 9.24 -10.64
N PHE A 46 -11.49 9.23 -9.50
CA PHE A 46 -12.63 8.35 -9.26
C PHE A 46 -13.81 8.71 -10.15
N GLU A 47 -14.15 9.99 -10.24
CA GLU A 47 -15.24 10.50 -11.09
C GLU A 47 -15.04 10.14 -12.56
N ALA A 48 -13.83 10.34 -13.09
CA ALA A 48 -13.50 10.01 -14.47
C ALA A 48 -13.65 8.51 -14.78
N HIS A 49 -13.26 7.64 -13.85
CA HIS A 49 -13.21 6.20 -14.09
C HIS A 49 -14.46 5.44 -13.63
N PHE A 50 -15.38 6.05 -12.88
CA PHE A 50 -16.54 5.38 -12.27
C PHE A 50 -17.85 6.18 -12.33
N ALA A 51 -17.97 7.18 -13.22
CA ALA A 51 -19.15 8.05 -13.34
C ALA A 51 -20.51 7.32 -13.38
N ASP A 52 -20.59 6.19 -14.08
CA ASP A 52 -21.80 5.37 -14.20
C ASP A 52 -22.18 4.64 -12.89
N PHE A 53 -21.19 4.23 -12.09
CA PHE A 53 -21.42 3.70 -10.74
C PHE A 53 -21.76 4.82 -9.76
N ILE A 54 -21.10 5.97 -9.85
CA ILE A 54 -21.39 7.16 -9.01
C ILE A 54 -22.83 7.65 -9.26
N ALA A 55 -23.26 7.74 -10.53
CA ALA A 55 -24.61 8.17 -10.86
C ALA A 55 -25.70 7.23 -10.31
N LYS A 56 -25.42 5.92 -10.23
CA LYS A 56 -26.37 4.92 -9.74
C LYS A 56 -26.38 4.78 -8.22
N TYR A 57 -25.21 4.81 -7.59
CA TYR A 57 -25.02 4.43 -6.18
C TYR A 57 -24.57 5.58 -5.28
N HIS A 58 -24.27 6.74 -5.85
CA HIS A 58 -23.79 7.92 -5.12
C HIS A 58 -22.53 7.67 -4.28
N PHE A 59 -21.66 6.76 -4.76
CA PHE A 59 -20.38 6.49 -4.12
C PHE A 59 -19.51 7.73 -4.07
N ARG A 60 -18.72 7.85 -2.99
CA ARG A 60 -17.81 8.98 -2.76
C ARG A 60 -16.34 8.63 -3.01
N ASP A 61 -16.01 7.35 -3.00
CA ASP A 61 -14.66 6.85 -3.16
C ASP A 61 -14.65 5.40 -3.67
N MET A 62 -13.50 4.99 -4.23
CA MET A 62 -13.26 3.65 -4.75
C MET A 62 -13.23 2.59 -3.65
N TYR A 63 -12.78 2.93 -2.44
CA TYR A 63 -12.62 1.94 -1.37
C TYR A 63 -13.99 1.41 -0.92
N THR A 64 -14.90 2.31 -0.56
CA THR A 64 -16.25 1.96 -0.10
C THR A 64 -17.07 1.26 -1.19
N ALA A 65 -16.93 1.70 -2.44
CA ALA A 65 -17.61 1.09 -3.57
C ALA A 65 -17.16 -0.37 -3.85
N GLY A 66 -15.93 -0.76 -3.50
CA GLY A 66 -15.46 -2.15 -3.60
C GLY A 66 -16.13 -3.11 -2.61
N PHE A 67 -16.60 -2.61 -1.47
CA PHE A 67 -17.28 -3.39 -0.42
C PHE A 67 -18.80 -3.25 -0.44
N TYR A 68 -19.35 -2.58 -1.46
CA TYR A 68 -20.80 -2.43 -1.60
C TYR A 68 -21.47 -3.80 -1.91
N PRO A 69 -22.63 -4.11 -1.29
CA PRO A 69 -23.37 -5.34 -1.54
C PRO A 69 -24.16 -5.28 -2.86
N TYR A 70 -23.46 -5.35 -4.00
CA TYR A 70 -24.09 -5.35 -5.31
C TYR A 70 -25.09 -6.50 -5.45
N ALA A 71 -26.24 -6.22 -6.07
CA ALA A 71 -27.34 -7.17 -6.21
C ALA A 71 -27.01 -8.38 -7.12
N SER A 72 -25.97 -8.30 -7.95
CA SER A 72 -25.62 -9.38 -8.86
C SER A 72 -24.09 -9.55 -9.02
N PRO A 73 -23.60 -10.80 -9.21
CA PRO A 73 -22.18 -11.05 -9.45
C PRO A 73 -21.63 -10.36 -10.71
N VAL A 74 -22.45 -10.22 -11.76
CA VAL A 74 -22.03 -9.53 -13.00
C VAL A 74 -21.79 -8.04 -12.79
N GLU A 75 -22.49 -7.41 -11.84
CA GLU A 75 -22.29 -6.00 -11.51
C GLU A 75 -21.15 -5.81 -10.51
N TYR A 76 -21.03 -6.72 -9.53
CA TYR A 76 -19.88 -6.80 -8.63
C TYR A 76 -18.56 -6.88 -9.41
N TRP A 77 -18.46 -7.80 -10.37
CA TRP A 77 -17.26 -7.97 -11.18
C TRP A 77 -17.07 -6.88 -12.23
N ALA A 78 -18.12 -6.19 -12.67
CA ALA A 78 -17.97 -5.00 -13.52
C ALA A 78 -17.27 -3.87 -12.76
N TYR A 79 -17.64 -3.66 -11.49
CA TYR A 79 -16.96 -2.71 -10.61
C TYR A 79 -15.51 -3.15 -10.36
N TRP A 80 -15.31 -4.36 -9.83
CA TRP A 80 -13.99 -4.85 -9.43
C TRP A 80 -13.01 -4.95 -10.60
N SER A 81 -13.46 -5.35 -11.79
CA SER A 81 -12.57 -5.36 -12.96
C SER A 81 -12.02 -3.98 -13.31
N ARG A 82 -12.84 -2.92 -13.25
CA ARG A 82 -12.37 -1.54 -13.43
C ARG A 82 -11.48 -1.09 -12.27
N HIS A 83 -11.85 -1.43 -11.04
CA HIS A 83 -11.04 -1.12 -9.85
C HIS A 83 -9.64 -1.71 -9.96
N ILE A 84 -9.54 -2.99 -10.31
CA ILE A 84 -8.26 -3.66 -10.54
C ILE A 84 -7.54 -3.00 -11.70
N TYR A 85 -8.18 -2.86 -12.86
CA TYR A 85 -7.54 -2.33 -14.06
C TYR A 85 -6.85 -0.99 -13.79
N TYR A 86 -7.58 -0.02 -13.25
CA TYR A 86 -7.05 1.31 -12.98
C TYR A 86 -6.09 1.39 -11.80
N ASN A 87 -6.10 0.42 -10.87
CA ASN A 87 -5.21 0.42 -9.70
C ASN A 87 -4.11 -0.65 -9.76
N ARG A 88 -3.96 -1.38 -10.88
CA ARG A 88 -2.99 -2.48 -11.01
C ARG A 88 -2.36 -2.64 -12.38
N TYR A 89 -3.12 -2.43 -13.46
CA TYR A 89 -2.72 -2.80 -14.83
C TYR A 89 -2.59 -1.63 -15.80
N ASP A 90 -3.27 -0.53 -15.53
CA ASP A 90 -3.21 0.72 -16.29
C ASP A 90 -2.48 1.80 -15.49
N LEU A 91 -1.30 1.43 -14.99
CA LEU A 91 -0.49 2.26 -14.11
C LEU A 91 0.92 2.40 -14.64
N THR A 92 1.43 3.62 -14.58
CA THR A 92 2.87 3.89 -14.55
C THR A 92 3.26 4.11 -13.09
N PRO A 93 4.37 3.54 -12.60
CA PRO A 93 4.86 3.83 -11.24
C PRO A 93 5.03 5.34 -11.05
N GLY A 94 4.46 5.88 -9.97
CA GLY A 94 4.61 7.29 -9.66
C GLY A 94 6.05 7.66 -9.34
N ARG A 95 6.47 8.89 -9.68
CA ARG A 95 7.84 9.40 -9.46
C ARG A 95 8.32 9.19 -8.02
N VAL A 96 7.44 9.37 -7.03
CA VAL A 96 7.74 9.17 -5.60
C VAL A 96 8.28 7.77 -5.28
N TYR A 97 7.83 6.71 -5.96
CA TYR A 97 8.32 5.36 -5.74
C TYR A 97 9.75 5.18 -6.30
N PHE A 98 10.06 5.75 -7.46
CA PHE A 98 11.42 5.75 -7.99
C PHE A 98 12.37 6.55 -7.13
N ASP A 99 11.92 7.71 -6.66
CA ASP A 99 12.69 8.58 -5.80
C ASP A 99 12.94 7.92 -4.43
N LEU A 100 11.93 7.25 -3.86
CA LEU A 100 12.10 6.40 -2.68
C LEU A 100 13.10 5.26 -2.92
N LEU A 101 13.05 4.59 -4.08
CA LEU A 101 14.01 3.54 -4.40
C LEU A 101 15.44 4.10 -4.47
N LYS A 102 15.66 5.23 -5.13
CA LYS A 102 16.98 5.91 -5.16
C LYS A 102 17.47 6.23 -3.75
N LEU A 103 16.56 6.64 -2.87
CA LEU A 103 16.88 6.98 -1.49
C LEU A 103 17.34 5.77 -0.67
N VAL A 104 16.80 4.56 -0.91
CA VAL A 104 17.09 3.39 -0.07
C VAL A 104 17.94 2.31 -0.74
N ARG A 105 18.12 2.32 -2.07
CA ARG A 105 18.75 1.21 -2.83
C ARG A 105 20.15 0.83 -2.35
N ASP A 106 20.93 1.81 -1.89
CA ASP A 106 22.34 1.63 -1.48
C ASP A 106 22.45 1.39 0.04
N ARG A 107 21.33 1.13 0.72
CA ARG A 107 21.22 0.88 2.17
C ARG A 107 20.72 -0.55 2.44
N ASP A 108 20.92 -1.06 3.65
CA ASP A 108 20.20 -2.26 4.08
C ASP A 108 18.77 -1.84 4.45
N TYR A 109 17.79 -2.28 3.65
CA TYR A 109 16.41 -1.85 3.80
C TYR A 109 15.41 -2.98 3.58
N PHE A 110 14.25 -2.82 4.20
CA PHE A 110 13.09 -3.66 3.95
C PHE A 110 11.82 -2.82 3.88
N VAL A 111 10.91 -3.18 2.99
CA VAL A 111 9.60 -2.53 2.82
C VAL A 111 8.50 -3.44 3.35
N ILE A 112 7.69 -2.91 4.27
CA ILE A 112 6.39 -3.45 4.63
C ILE A 112 5.31 -2.49 4.14
N THR A 113 4.25 -3.00 3.51
CA THR A 113 3.17 -2.16 3.00
C THR A 113 1.80 -2.79 3.17
N THR A 114 0.80 -1.94 3.39
CA THR A 114 -0.62 -2.31 3.33
C THR A 114 -1.23 -2.06 1.95
N ASN A 115 -0.46 -1.47 1.02
CA ASN A 115 -0.93 -1.22 -0.34
C ASN A 115 -0.92 -2.52 -1.15
N VAL A 116 -1.84 -2.59 -2.10
CA VAL A 116 -2.09 -3.78 -2.93
C VAL A 116 -2.08 -3.44 -4.44
N ASP A 117 -1.55 -2.26 -4.78
CA ASP A 117 -1.53 -1.66 -6.13
C ASP A 117 -0.28 -2.02 -6.97
N HIS A 118 0.70 -2.69 -6.35
CA HIS A 118 1.91 -3.19 -7.00
C HIS A 118 2.91 -2.08 -7.43
N GLN A 119 2.80 -0.85 -6.90
CA GLN A 119 3.66 0.28 -7.26
C GLN A 119 5.14 0.07 -6.92
N PHE A 120 5.46 -0.55 -5.78
CA PHE A 120 6.85 -0.85 -5.41
C PHE A 120 7.55 -1.72 -6.47
N GLN A 121 6.89 -2.79 -6.89
CA GLN A 121 7.45 -3.72 -7.86
C GLN A 121 7.57 -3.06 -9.23
N LEU A 122 6.59 -2.24 -9.64
CA LEU A 122 6.65 -1.47 -10.88
C LEU A 122 7.82 -0.46 -10.88
N ALA A 123 8.14 0.12 -9.73
CA ALA A 123 9.28 1.03 -9.57
C ALA A 123 10.64 0.31 -9.49
N GLY A 124 10.67 -1.02 -9.46
CA GLY A 124 11.90 -1.83 -9.48
C GLY A 124 12.41 -2.29 -8.10
N PHE A 125 11.59 -2.20 -7.05
CA PHE A 125 11.97 -2.77 -5.76
C PHE A 125 12.13 -4.29 -5.84
N ASP A 126 13.21 -4.81 -5.25
CA ASP A 126 13.42 -6.25 -5.13
C ASP A 126 12.31 -6.89 -4.30
N LYS A 127 11.63 -7.89 -4.88
CA LYS A 127 10.59 -8.68 -4.19
C LYS A 127 11.12 -9.39 -2.94
N ALA A 128 12.42 -9.67 -2.86
CA ALA A 128 13.02 -10.23 -1.65
C ALA A 128 13.02 -9.24 -0.46
N ARG A 129 12.96 -7.93 -0.72
CA ARG A 129 12.97 -6.85 0.27
C ARG A 129 11.58 -6.22 0.50
N LEU A 130 10.51 -6.89 0.07
CA LEU A 130 9.15 -6.37 0.11
C LEU A 130 8.17 -7.38 0.73
N PHE A 131 7.31 -6.87 1.61
CA PHE A 131 6.19 -7.59 2.17
C PHE A 131 4.90 -6.76 2.12
N TYR A 132 4.01 -7.11 1.18
CA TYR A 132 2.66 -6.54 1.06
C TYR A 132 1.65 -7.43 1.80
N THR A 133 1.19 -6.97 2.95
CA THR A 133 0.53 -7.84 3.95
C THR A 133 -0.95 -8.06 3.70
N GLN A 134 -1.58 -7.15 2.95
CA GLN A 134 -3.02 -7.04 2.77
C GLN A 134 -3.54 -7.66 1.47
N GLY A 135 -2.68 -8.23 0.64
CA GLY A 135 -3.03 -8.88 -0.63
C GLY A 135 -2.47 -8.19 -1.87
N ASP A 136 -3.09 -8.44 -3.03
CA ASP A 136 -2.67 -7.91 -4.34
C ASP A 136 -3.90 -7.80 -5.25
N TYR A 137 -4.15 -6.64 -5.84
CA TYR A 137 -5.25 -6.48 -6.80
C TYR A 137 -5.12 -7.37 -8.03
N GLY A 138 -3.90 -7.81 -8.37
CA GLY A 138 -3.65 -8.74 -9.47
C GLY A 138 -3.98 -10.20 -9.14
N LEU A 139 -4.40 -10.49 -7.90
CA LEU A 139 -4.68 -11.85 -7.45
C LEU A 139 -6.13 -12.04 -6.98
N TRP A 140 -6.66 -13.20 -7.31
CA TRP A 140 -7.92 -13.71 -6.78
C TRP A 140 -7.68 -14.92 -5.87
N GLN A 141 -8.66 -15.19 -5.02
CA GLN A 141 -8.69 -16.36 -4.14
C GLN A 141 -10.08 -17.01 -4.14
N CYS A 142 -10.18 -18.24 -3.66
CA CYS A 142 -11.47 -18.88 -3.44
C CYS A 142 -12.24 -18.13 -2.34
N SER A 143 -13.54 -17.87 -2.53
CA SER A 143 -14.36 -17.11 -1.57
C SER A 143 -14.51 -17.78 -0.20
N LEU A 144 -14.49 -19.12 -0.18
CA LEU A 144 -14.30 -19.91 1.02
C LEU A 144 -13.03 -20.73 0.80
N PRO A 145 -11.89 -20.39 1.45
CA PRO A 145 -10.56 -20.81 1.05
C PRO A 145 -10.37 -22.33 1.21
N CYS A 146 -10.78 -23.11 0.20
CA CYS A 146 -10.68 -24.56 0.22
C CYS A 146 -9.24 -25.08 0.15
N HIS A 147 -8.30 -24.21 -0.22
CA HIS A 147 -6.86 -24.46 -0.25
C HIS A 147 -6.10 -23.13 -0.23
N LYS A 148 -4.82 -23.15 0.16
CA LYS A 148 -3.97 -21.96 0.29
C LYS A 148 -3.28 -21.57 -1.02
N LYS A 149 -4.05 -21.15 -2.04
CA LYS A 149 -3.49 -20.58 -3.28
C LYS A 149 -4.26 -19.37 -3.78
N THR A 150 -3.51 -18.48 -4.43
CA THR A 150 -3.97 -17.32 -5.17
C THR A 150 -3.88 -17.57 -6.68
N TYR A 151 -4.57 -16.76 -7.47
CA TYR A 151 -4.66 -16.91 -8.93
C TYR A 151 -4.50 -15.56 -9.63
N ASP A 152 -3.65 -15.51 -10.65
CA ASP A 152 -3.51 -14.34 -11.53
C ASP A 152 -4.84 -14.02 -12.23
N ASN A 153 -5.15 -12.74 -12.35
CA ASN A 153 -6.43 -12.29 -12.91
C ASN A 153 -6.31 -11.41 -14.17
N GLU A 154 -5.10 -11.10 -14.65
CA GLU A 154 -4.88 -10.00 -15.60
C GLU A 154 -5.68 -10.19 -16.90
N LYS A 155 -5.53 -11.35 -17.53
CA LYS A 155 -6.19 -11.66 -18.80
C LYS A 155 -7.71 -11.54 -18.69
N THR A 156 -8.28 -12.04 -17.59
CA THR A 156 -9.72 -12.02 -17.36
C THR A 156 -10.21 -10.61 -17.04
N VAL A 157 -9.48 -9.85 -16.22
CA VAL A 157 -9.81 -8.46 -15.89
C VAL A 157 -9.82 -7.57 -17.14
N ARG A 158 -8.81 -7.68 -18.00
CA ARG A 158 -8.76 -6.92 -19.27
C ARG A 158 -9.97 -7.23 -20.15
N ARG A 159 -10.38 -8.49 -20.24
CA ARG A 159 -11.61 -8.89 -20.95
C ARG A 159 -12.87 -8.32 -20.30
N MET A 160 -13.01 -8.41 -18.98
CA MET A 160 -14.14 -7.84 -18.26
C MET A 160 -14.28 -6.32 -18.50
N VAL A 161 -13.18 -5.57 -18.52
CA VAL A 161 -13.19 -4.12 -18.81
C VAL A 161 -13.58 -3.84 -20.26
N ALA A 162 -13.06 -4.59 -21.23
CA ALA A 162 -13.38 -4.40 -22.64
C ALA A 162 -14.84 -4.76 -22.99
N GLU A 163 -15.34 -5.85 -22.41
CA GLU A 163 -16.62 -6.47 -22.77
C GLU A 163 -17.80 -5.99 -21.91
N GLN A 164 -17.56 -5.37 -20.74
CA GLN A 164 -18.67 -4.91 -19.89
C GLN A 164 -19.53 -3.83 -20.55
N ARG A 165 -20.84 -3.89 -20.30
CA ARG A 165 -21.82 -2.88 -20.76
C ARG A 165 -22.84 -2.64 -19.64
N ASN A 166 -23.26 -1.39 -19.46
CA ASN A 166 -24.26 -1.01 -18.45
C ASN A 166 -23.95 -1.54 -17.04
N ARG A 167 -22.67 -1.43 -16.61
CA ARG A 167 -22.14 -1.96 -15.34
C ARG A 167 -22.30 -3.48 -15.17
N ARG A 168 -22.27 -4.26 -16.24
CA ARG A 168 -22.37 -5.72 -16.19
C ARG A 168 -21.33 -6.36 -17.10
N ILE A 169 -20.60 -7.34 -16.57
CA ILE A 169 -19.73 -8.21 -17.37
C ILE A 169 -20.55 -9.33 -18.04
N PRO A 170 -20.04 -9.95 -19.12
CA PRO A 170 -20.51 -11.25 -19.58
C PRO A 170 -20.49 -12.30 -18.46
N THR A 171 -21.49 -13.18 -18.43
CA THR A 171 -21.71 -14.10 -17.29
C THR A 171 -20.64 -15.19 -17.22
N GLU A 172 -20.12 -15.62 -18.36
CA GLU A 172 -19.04 -16.58 -18.51
C GLU A 172 -17.70 -16.09 -17.95
N LEU A 173 -17.55 -14.78 -17.74
CA LEU A 173 -16.35 -14.21 -17.13
C LEU A 173 -16.35 -14.25 -15.61
N ILE A 174 -17.47 -14.62 -14.96
CA ILE A 174 -17.51 -14.72 -13.49
C ILE A 174 -16.51 -15.78 -13.04
N PRO A 175 -15.46 -15.42 -12.27
CA PRO A 175 -14.40 -16.33 -11.91
C PRO A 175 -14.86 -17.35 -10.88
N ARG A 176 -14.43 -18.60 -11.08
CA ARG A 176 -14.72 -19.74 -10.19
C ARG A 176 -13.43 -20.43 -9.80
N CYS A 177 -13.37 -20.86 -8.55
CA CYS A 177 -12.27 -21.65 -8.02
C CYS A 177 -12.12 -22.94 -8.85
N PRO A 178 -10.93 -23.22 -9.44
CA PRO A 178 -10.74 -24.40 -10.27
C PRO A 178 -10.73 -25.72 -9.46
N VAL A 179 -10.68 -25.64 -8.13
CA VAL A 179 -10.66 -26.82 -7.25
C VAL A 179 -12.07 -27.20 -6.79
N CYS A 180 -12.91 -26.24 -6.38
CA CYS A 180 -14.22 -26.55 -5.80
C CYS A 180 -15.42 -25.88 -6.51
N GLY A 181 -15.20 -25.12 -7.59
CA GLY A 181 -16.26 -24.47 -8.38
C GLY A 181 -16.96 -23.28 -7.72
N ARG A 182 -16.67 -22.99 -6.45
CA ARG A 182 -17.19 -21.80 -5.73
C ARG A 182 -16.74 -20.51 -6.42
N PRO A 183 -17.48 -19.40 -6.26
CA PRO A 183 -17.02 -18.10 -6.74
C PRO A 183 -15.63 -17.75 -6.23
N MET A 184 -14.84 -17.06 -7.04
CA MET A 184 -13.65 -16.36 -6.53
C MET A 184 -14.04 -15.05 -5.87
N THR A 185 -13.12 -14.49 -5.09
CA THR A 185 -13.13 -13.13 -4.55
C THR A 185 -11.74 -12.51 -4.70
N MET A 186 -11.61 -11.24 -4.39
CA MET A 186 -10.33 -10.55 -4.35
C MET A 186 -9.40 -11.15 -3.30
N ASN A 187 -8.10 -11.25 -3.59
CA ASN A 187 -7.11 -11.50 -2.55
C ASN A 187 -6.86 -10.19 -1.78
N LEU A 188 -7.75 -9.90 -0.84
CA LEU A 188 -7.68 -8.75 0.06
C LEU A 188 -8.01 -9.19 1.48
N ARG A 189 -7.24 -8.73 2.46
CA ARG A 189 -7.50 -9.04 3.87
C ARG A 189 -8.61 -8.15 4.42
N SER A 190 -9.85 -8.56 4.18
CA SER A 190 -11.06 -7.92 4.71
C SER A 190 -11.72 -8.70 5.84
N ASP A 191 -11.41 -9.99 5.98
CA ASP A 191 -11.99 -10.91 6.97
C ASP A 191 -11.07 -12.12 7.23
N SER A 192 -11.59 -13.14 7.94
CA SER A 192 -10.86 -14.36 8.28
C SER A 192 -10.66 -15.35 7.13
N THR A 193 -11.17 -15.05 5.93
CA THR A 193 -11.05 -15.90 4.73
C THR A 193 -9.85 -15.56 3.85
N PHE A 194 -9.07 -14.53 4.20
CA PHE A 194 -7.88 -14.14 3.45
C PHE A 194 -6.89 -15.30 3.25
N VAL A 195 -6.51 -15.55 2.00
CA VAL A 195 -5.55 -16.62 1.68
C VAL A 195 -4.12 -16.09 1.83
N GLU A 196 -3.41 -16.68 2.80
CA GLU A 196 -1.97 -16.60 2.94
C GLU A 196 -1.34 -17.80 2.21
N ASP A 197 -0.83 -17.57 1.00
CA ASP A 197 -0.11 -18.60 0.27
C ASP A 197 1.36 -18.71 0.73
N GLU A 198 2.10 -19.65 0.15
CA GLU A 198 3.50 -19.84 0.51
C GLU A 198 4.37 -18.61 0.23
N GLY A 199 4.04 -17.82 -0.80
CA GLY A 199 4.75 -16.59 -1.15
C GLY A 199 4.60 -15.55 -0.05
N TRP A 200 3.39 -15.41 0.48
CA TRP A 200 3.09 -14.55 1.63
C TRP A 200 3.91 -14.96 2.87
N HIS A 201 3.89 -16.23 3.24
CA HIS A 201 4.67 -16.72 4.40
C HIS A 201 6.19 -16.58 4.21
N ARG A 202 6.70 -16.77 2.99
CA ARG A 202 8.12 -16.50 2.68
C ARG A 202 8.46 -15.02 2.81
N ALA A 203 7.58 -14.12 2.39
CA ALA A 203 7.80 -12.68 2.54
C ALA A 203 7.75 -12.24 4.01
N HIS A 204 6.78 -12.76 4.78
CA HIS A 204 6.70 -12.57 6.23
C HIS A 204 7.98 -13.01 6.92
N LYS A 205 8.48 -14.21 6.62
CA LYS A 205 9.72 -14.72 7.21
C LYS A 205 10.92 -13.82 6.89
N ARG A 206 11.07 -13.35 5.65
CA ARG A 206 12.16 -12.42 5.29
C ARG A 206 12.07 -11.10 6.06
N TYR A 207 10.86 -10.60 6.29
CA TYR A 207 10.64 -9.43 7.11
C TYR A 207 11.02 -9.67 8.58
N GLU A 208 10.58 -10.78 9.18
CA GLU A 208 10.96 -11.15 10.55
C GLU A 208 12.47 -11.35 10.70
N ASP A 209 13.09 -12.05 9.75
CA ASP A 209 14.54 -12.28 9.74
C ASP A 209 15.31 -10.97 9.54
N PHE A 210 14.76 -10.01 8.79
CA PHE A 210 15.34 -8.66 8.68
C PHE A 210 15.28 -7.94 10.03
N LEU A 211 14.13 -7.91 10.71
CA LEU A 211 14.00 -7.24 12.01
C LEU A 211 14.93 -7.86 13.06
N LYS A 212 14.99 -9.20 13.15
CA LYS A 212 15.84 -9.91 14.11
C LYS A 212 17.33 -9.62 13.92
N ARG A 213 17.81 -9.56 12.67
CA ARG A 213 19.23 -9.28 12.38
C ARG A 213 19.67 -7.87 12.76
N HIS A 214 18.73 -6.94 12.91
CA HIS A 214 19.03 -5.53 13.22
C HIS A 214 18.63 -5.13 14.65
N GLU A 215 18.23 -6.08 15.48
CA GLU A 215 17.86 -5.80 16.87
C GLU A 215 19.00 -5.10 17.63
N GLY A 216 18.68 -3.98 18.29
CA GLY A 216 19.66 -3.18 19.04
C GLY A 216 20.62 -2.31 18.20
N LEU A 217 20.50 -2.30 16.88
CA LEU A 217 21.21 -1.40 15.96
C LEU A 217 20.48 -0.06 15.80
N SER A 218 21.10 0.91 15.12
CA SER A 218 20.42 2.15 14.73
C SER A 218 19.51 1.89 13.53
N ILE A 219 18.20 1.80 13.77
CA ILE A 219 17.20 1.57 12.72
C ILE A 219 16.39 2.85 12.50
N LEU A 220 16.19 3.22 11.25
CA LEU A 220 15.17 4.21 10.85
C LEU A 220 13.87 3.49 10.48
N TYR A 221 12.82 3.73 11.25
CA TYR A 221 11.45 3.35 10.93
C TYR A 221 10.78 4.48 10.15
N LEU A 222 10.78 4.38 8.83
CA LEU A 222 10.24 5.39 7.92
C LEU A 222 8.79 5.07 7.54
N GLU A 223 7.84 5.74 8.20
CA GLU A 223 6.41 5.63 7.94
C GLU A 223 5.96 6.66 6.89
N LEU A 224 5.39 6.16 5.77
CA LEU A 224 4.95 6.96 4.62
C LEU A 224 3.45 6.79 4.38
N GLY A 225 2.66 7.81 4.74
CA GLY A 225 1.24 7.88 4.40
C GLY A 225 0.40 6.74 4.98
N VAL A 226 0.74 6.27 6.19
CA VAL A 226 0.00 5.21 6.89
C VAL A 226 -1.12 5.83 7.72
N GLY A 227 -2.37 5.57 7.29
CA GLY A 227 -3.57 6.02 7.99
C GLY A 227 -3.99 5.12 9.16
N SER A 228 -5.20 5.38 9.66
CA SER A 228 -5.75 4.73 10.87
C SER A 228 -6.64 3.51 10.61
N ASN A 229 -6.76 3.04 9.36
CA ASN A 229 -7.60 1.87 9.03
C ASN A 229 -7.03 0.56 9.58
N THR A 230 -5.71 0.37 9.48
CA THR A 230 -5.01 -0.84 9.94
C THR A 230 -3.69 -0.50 10.64
N PRO A 231 -3.71 0.31 11.71
CA PRO A 231 -2.50 0.85 12.34
C PRO A 231 -1.65 -0.25 13.00
N VAL A 232 -2.26 -1.39 13.33
CA VAL A 232 -1.61 -2.56 13.95
C VAL A 232 -0.54 -3.23 13.07
N ILE A 233 -0.47 -2.92 11.77
CA ILE A 233 0.46 -3.55 10.84
C ILE A 233 1.78 -2.78 10.74
N ILE A 234 1.73 -1.45 10.76
CA ILE A 234 2.90 -0.60 10.53
C ILE A 234 3.07 0.43 11.64
N LYS A 235 2.07 1.31 11.81
CA LYS A 235 2.13 2.45 12.73
C LYS A 235 2.44 2.05 14.17
N TYR A 236 1.62 1.18 14.75
CA TYR A 236 1.80 0.77 16.16
C TYR A 236 3.06 -0.08 16.37
N PRO A 237 3.41 -1.06 15.49
CA PRO A 237 4.70 -1.73 15.57
C PRO A 237 5.89 -0.78 15.50
N PHE A 238 5.89 0.18 14.58
CA PHE A 238 6.99 1.15 14.45
C PHE A 238 7.14 2.00 15.72
N TRP A 239 6.03 2.43 16.31
CA TRP A 239 6.07 3.14 17.60
C TRP A 239 6.62 2.27 18.72
N LEU A 240 6.15 1.03 18.84
CA LEU A 240 6.60 0.10 19.87
C LEU A 240 8.09 -0.20 19.75
N TRP A 241 8.57 -0.50 18.54
CA TRP A 241 9.98 -0.83 18.32
C TRP A 241 10.90 0.38 18.48
N THR A 242 10.42 1.58 18.16
CA THR A 242 11.17 2.82 18.44
C THR A 242 11.29 3.05 19.94
N TRP A 243 10.20 2.85 20.69
CA TRP A 243 10.19 2.99 22.15
C TRP A 243 11.10 1.97 22.84
N GLN A 244 11.17 0.73 22.34
CA GLN A 244 12.01 -0.33 22.89
C GLN A 244 13.50 -0.17 22.57
N ASN A 245 13.85 0.54 21.50
CA ASN A 245 15.23 0.70 21.05
C ASN A 245 15.66 2.18 21.11
N PRO A 246 16.44 2.60 22.12
CA PRO A 246 16.92 3.98 22.24
C PRO A 246 17.78 4.50 21.08
N LYS A 247 18.32 3.60 20.23
CA LYS A 247 19.08 3.97 19.02
C LYS A 247 18.22 4.11 17.77
N ALA A 248 16.95 3.73 17.83
CA ALA A 248 16.04 3.83 16.71
C ALA A 248 15.54 5.27 16.52
N THR A 249 15.29 5.64 15.28
CA THR A 249 14.61 6.87 14.89
C THR A 249 13.30 6.50 14.20
N TYR A 250 12.22 7.17 14.57
CA TYR A 250 10.95 7.09 13.87
C TYR A 250 10.78 8.33 13.00
N ALA A 251 10.47 8.15 11.72
CA ALA A 251 10.14 9.25 10.83
C ALA A 251 8.75 9.03 10.24
N CYS A 252 7.85 9.99 10.40
CA CYS A 252 6.51 9.97 9.83
C CYS A 252 6.37 11.09 8.81
N ILE A 253 6.05 10.73 7.57
CA ILE A 253 5.67 11.67 6.52
C ILE A 253 4.22 11.39 6.15
N ASN A 254 3.35 12.37 6.34
CA ASN A 254 1.94 12.24 6.01
C ASN A 254 1.37 13.60 5.56
N LEU A 255 0.36 13.59 4.71
CA LEU A 255 -0.25 14.82 4.19
C LEU A 255 -0.85 15.66 5.31
N THR A 256 -1.47 14.99 6.28
CA THR A 256 -1.98 15.57 7.53
C THR A 256 -1.62 14.63 8.68
N ASP A 257 -1.61 15.16 9.90
CA ASP A 257 -1.52 14.37 11.13
C ASP A 257 -0.25 13.49 11.20
N ALA A 258 0.89 14.06 10.80
CA ALA A 258 2.20 13.44 10.98
C ALA A 258 2.50 13.34 12.49
N ALA A 259 2.11 12.21 13.10
CA ALA A 259 2.03 12.05 14.55
C ALA A 259 2.98 10.99 15.09
N ALA A 260 3.39 11.18 16.34
CA ALA A 260 4.13 10.22 17.16
C ALA A 260 3.64 10.32 18.62
N PRO A 261 3.58 9.20 19.36
CA PRO A 261 3.22 9.22 20.77
C PRO A 261 4.28 9.94 21.61
N ARG A 262 3.86 10.46 22.77
CA ARG A 262 4.68 11.32 23.63
C ARG A 262 6.01 10.67 24.00
N GLU A 263 5.97 9.36 24.24
CA GLU A 263 7.05 8.52 24.72
C GLU A 263 8.23 8.44 23.73
N ILE A 264 7.98 8.62 22.43
CA ILE A 264 9.02 8.55 21.39
C ILE A 264 9.27 9.90 20.71
N LEU A 265 8.66 10.99 21.16
CA LEU A 265 8.87 12.32 20.58
C LEU A 265 10.37 12.70 20.45
N PRO A 266 11.24 12.41 21.44
CA PRO A 266 12.68 12.68 21.29
C PRO A 266 13.38 11.89 20.18
N GLN A 267 12.80 10.76 19.76
CA GLN A 267 13.30 9.88 18.69
C GLN A 267 12.53 10.09 17.38
N SER A 268 11.66 11.09 17.29
CA SER A 268 10.71 11.23 16.18
C SER A 268 10.97 12.44 15.30
N ILE A 269 10.94 12.20 13.99
CA ILE A 269 10.89 13.21 12.94
C ILE A 269 9.48 13.18 12.35
N ARG A 270 8.81 14.33 12.29
CA ARG A 270 7.42 14.43 11.81
C ARG A 270 7.37 15.48 10.72
N ILE A 271 6.92 15.07 9.53
CA ILE A 271 6.83 15.91 8.34
C ILE A 271 5.39 15.87 7.86
N GLU A 272 4.69 16.99 8.03
CA GLU A 272 3.37 17.18 7.48
C GLU A 272 3.48 17.81 6.08
N GLY A 273 2.99 17.13 5.06
CA GLY A 273 3.09 17.56 3.65
C GLY A 273 3.04 16.41 2.66
N ASP A 274 3.12 16.74 1.37
CA ASP A 274 3.16 15.73 0.30
C ASP A 274 4.43 14.86 0.43
N ILE A 275 4.25 13.54 0.31
CA ILE A 275 5.32 12.57 0.50
C ILE A 275 6.32 12.64 -0.66
N GLY A 276 5.84 12.85 -1.88
CA GLY A 276 6.64 13.03 -3.08
C GLY A 276 7.53 14.26 -3.00
N GLU A 277 7.01 15.40 -2.56
CA GLU A 277 7.78 16.61 -2.32
C GLU A 277 8.85 16.43 -1.23
N ALA A 278 8.49 15.81 -0.11
CA ALA A 278 9.43 15.53 0.97
C ALA A 278 10.56 14.59 0.54
N ILE A 279 10.25 13.50 -0.16
CA ILE A 279 11.25 12.55 -0.67
C ILE A 279 12.12 13.21 -1.76
N ALA A 280 11.53 13.98 -2.66
CA ALA A 280 12.29 14.68 -3.70
C ALA A 280 13.29 15.69 -3.10
N SER A 281 12.95 16.30 -1.96
CA SER A 281 13.84 17.23 -1.24
C SER A 281 15.06 16.56 -0.58
N LEU A 282 15.07 15.23 -0.48
CA LEU A 282 16.18 14.43 0.06
C LEU A 282 17.13 13.91 -1.03
N ILE A 283 16.80 14.12 -2.30
CA ILE A 283 17.59 13.64 -3.44
C ILE A 283 18.45 14.80 -3.96
N PRO A 284 19.76 14.60 -4.11
CA PRO A 284 20.67 15.60 -4.68
C PRO A 284 20.34 16.01 -6.12
#